data_AF-A0A3D1LHR9-F1
#
_entry.id   AF-A0A3D1LHR9-F1
#
_cell.length_a   1.000
_cell.length_b   1.000
_cell.length_c   1.000
_cell.angle_alpha   90.00
_cell.angle_beta   90.00
_cell.angle_gamma   90.00
#
_symmetry.space_group_name_H-M   'P 1'
#
loop_
_entity.id
_entity.type
_entity.pdbx_description
1 polymer ?
#
loop_
_entity_poly.entity_id
_entity_poly.type
_entity_poly.pdbx_seq_one_letter_code
_entity_poly.pdbx_strand_id
1 'polypeptide(L)'
;TFNPVKLIAPKSVLTPQFIDQLALETSTVTNLLRQNDSYRGWVPTVPIRMIHHKSDELVPYGNSQAAFNAFSTAGAKNHIVRGPGVELVEETASINISTDPVKTVHFGSAFPELSNGWKWLDSFKN
;
A
#
# COMPACT_ATOMS: atom_id res chain seq x y z
N THR A 1 7.19 31.73 3.76
CA THR A 1 7.43 30.94 2.52
C THR A 1 7.92 29.57 2.93
N PHE A 2 7.24 28.51 2.50
CA PHE A 2 7.69 27.14 2.75
C PHE A 2 8.93 26.88 1.89
N ASN A 3 10.06 26.57 2.54
CA ASN A 3 11.29 26.17 1.87
C ASN A 3 11.49 24.68 2.22
N PRO A 4 11.01 23.75 1.37
CA PRO A 4 11.14 22.34 1.67
C PRO A 4 12.61 22.01 1.89
N VAL A 5 12.89 21.19 2.92
CA VAL A 5 14.22 20.59 3.07
C VAL A 5 14.57 19.97 1.73
N LYS A 6 15.75 20.30 1.21
CA LYS A 6 16.28 19.71 -0.01
C LYS A 6 16.52 18.23 0.28
N LEU A 7 15.46 17.44 0.22
CA LEU A 7 15.52 16.00 0.37
C LEU A 7 16.58 15.55 -0.63
N ILE A 8 17.49 14.69 -0.17
CA ILE A 8 18.40 13.97 -1.08
C ILE A 8 17.50 13.41 -2.17
N ALA A 9 17.59 13.98 -3.38
CA ALA A 9 16.83 13.44 -4.50
C ALA A 9 17.27 11.98 -4.58
N PRO A 10 16.38 10.98 -4.46
CA PRO A 10 16.82 9.57 -4.38
C PRO A 10 17.76 9.20 -5.54
N LYS A 11 17.61 9.86 -6.69
CA LYS A 11 18.52 9.75 -7.84
C LYS A 11 19.98 10.15 -7.57
N SER A 12 20.23 11.11 -6.67
CA SER A 12 21.58 11.64 -6.39
C SER A 12 22.50 10.69 -5.63
N VAL A 13 21.95 9.63 -5.02
CA VAL A 13 22.72 8.56 -4.35
C VAL A 13 22.84 7.30 -5.21
N LEU A 14 22.23 7.28 -6.40
CA LEU A 14 22.25 6.14 -7.31
C LEU A 14 23.20 6.42 -8.49
N THR A 15 23.88 5.39 -8.97
CA THR A 15 24.68 5.52 -10.19
C THR A 15 23.76 5.63 -11.42
N PRO A 16 24.21 6.30 -12.50
CA PRO A 16 23.45 6.35 -13.74
C PRO A 16 23.06 4.96 -14.26
N GLN A 17 23.99 4.00 -14.19
CA GLN A 17 23.75 2.62 -14.63
C GLN A 17 22.62 1.94 -13.84
N PHE A 18 22.52 2.21 -12.53
CA PHE A 18 21.45 1.66 -11.71
C PHE A 18 20.10 2.33 -12.01
N ILE A 19 20.10 3.64 -12.28
CA ILE A 19 18.91 4.37 -12.73
C ILE A 19 18.40 3.80 -14.06
N ASP A 20 19.30 3.52 -15.00
CA ASP A 20 18.94 2.91 -16.30
C ASP A 20 18.31 1.53 -16.12
N GLN A 21 18.81 0.72 -15.17
CA GLN A 21 18.18 -0.57 -14.82
C GLN A 21 16.77 -0.37 -14.25
N LEU A 22 16.56 0.61 -13.36
CA LEU A 22 15.23 0.89 -12.80
C LEU A 22 14.22 1.38 -13.86
N ALA A 23 14.69 2.05 -14.91
CA ALA A 23 13.86 2.54 -16.01
C ALA A 23 13.46 1.45 -17.03
N LEU A 24 14.13 0.29 -17.02
CA LEU A 24 13.90 -0.79 -17.98
C LEU A 24 13.19 -1.97 -17.31
N GLU A 25 11.94 -2.23 -17.68
CA GLU A 25 11.12 -3.28 -17.03
C GLU A 25 11.70 -4.70 -17.13
N THR A 26 12.53 -4.96 -18.13
CA THR A 26 13.18 -6.26 -18.38
C THR A 26 14.55 -6.39 -17.70
N SER A 27 15.01 -5.36 -16.98
CA SER A 27 16.31 -5.35 -16.32
C SER A 27 16.38 -6.36 -15.17
N THR A 28 17.62 -6.67 -14.73
CA THR A 28 17.79 -7.59 -13.59
C THR A 28 17.17 -6.99 -12.32
N VAL A 29 17.32 -5.69 -12.11
CA VAL A 29 16.80 -5.00 -10.93
C VAL A 29 15.27 -5.03 -10.89
N THR A 30 14.59 -4.66 -11.98
CA THR A 30 13.12 -4.67 -12.03
C THR A 30 12.56 -6.09 -11.95
N ASN A 31 13.25 -7.08 -12.52
CA ASN A 31 12.87 -8.48 -12.38
C ASN A 31 12.95 -8.94 -10.92
N LEU A 32 14.01 -8.58 -10.19
CA LEU A 32 14.13 -8.88 -8.76
C LEU A 32 13.04 -8.19 -7.93
N LEU A 33 12.76 -6.91 -8.20
CA LEU A 33 11.66 -6.20 -7.53
C LEU A 33 10.32 -6.89 -7.78
N ARG A 34 10.03 -7.28 -9.03
CA ARG A 34 8.82 -7.99 -9.41
C ARG A 34 8.69 -9.37 -8.74
N GLN A 35 9.80 -10.09 -8.59
CA GLN A 35 9.82 -11.36 -7.86
C GLN A 35 9.48 -11.19 -6.36
N ASN A 36 9.68 -9.99 -5.82
CA ASN A 36 9.33 -9.64 -4.44
C ASN A 36 7.97 -8.95 -4.32
N ASP A 37 7.16 -8.88 -5.39
CA ASP A 37 5.78 -8.41 -5.30
C ASP A 37 4.99 -9.31 -4.35
N SER A 38 4.57 -8.73 -3.21
CA SER A 38 3.94 -9.47 -2.11
C SER A 38 2.55 -10.02 -2.43
N TYR A 39 1.98 -9.72 -3.60
CA TYR A 39 0.64 -10.15 -4.01
C TYR A 39 0.62 -11.25 -5.09
N ARG A 40 1.77 -11.73 -5.54
CA ARG A 40 1.86 -12.71 -6.64
C ARG A 40 2.00 -14.15 -6.14
N GLY A 41 1.33 -15.08 -6.81
CA GLY A 41 1.59 -16.52 -6.67
C GLY A 41 1.02 -17.19 -5.42
N TRP A 42 0.15 -16.51 -4.66
CA TRP A 42 -0.52 -17.09 -3.50
C TRP A 42 -1.94 -16.52 -3.34
N VAL A 43 -2.74 -17.21 -2.53
CA VAL A 43 -4.09 -16.80 -2.15
C VAL A 43 -4.12 -16.65 -0.63
N PRO A 44 -4.54 -15.50 -0.10
CA PRO A 44 -4.81 -15.36 1.33
C PRO A 44 -5.70 -16.47 1.85
N THR A 45 -5.30 -17.09 2.97
CA THR A 45 -6.07 -18.13 3.67
C THR A 45 -6.81 -17.59 4.89
N VAL A 46 -6.59 -16.32 5.18
CA VAL A 46 -7.23 -15.53 6.23
C VAL A 46 -7.87 -14.28 5.60
N PRO A 47 -8.92 -13.74 6.21
CA PRO A 47 -9.45 -12.43 5.85
C PRO A 47 -8.35 -11.36 5.81
N ILE A 48 -8.37 -10.51 4.78
CA ILE A 48 -7.46 -9.36 4.66
C ILE A 48 -8.28 -8.12 4.36
N ARG A 49 -8.12 -7.09 5.21
CA ARG A 49 -8.62 -5.74 4.94
C ARG A 49 -7.46 -4.80 4.69
N MET A 50 -7.28 -4.37 3.45
CA MET A 50 -6.29 -3.37 3.07
C MET A 50 -6.93 -2.00 3.14
N ILE A 51 -6.29 -1.07 3.82
CA ILE A 51 -6.81 0.28 4.02
C ILE A 51 -5.74 1.26 3.54
N HIS A 52 -6.11 2.15 2.63
CA HIS A 52 -5.14 3.00 1.94
C HIS A 52 -5.77 4.34 1.58
N HIS A 53 -5.08 5.44 1.91
CA HIS A 53 -5.50 6.77 1.50
C HIS A 53 -5.37 6.97 -0.01
N LYS A 54 -6.41 7.52 -0.66
CA LYS A 54 -6.39 7.71 -2.12
C LYS A 54 -5.34 8.70 -2.62
N SER A 55 -5.00 9.70 -1.80
CA SER A 55 -4.05 10.77 -2.13
C SER A 55 -2.66 10.51 -1.55
N ASP A 56 -2.30 9.25 -1.35
CA ASP A 56 -0.95 8.90 -0.91
C ASP A 56 0.09 9.14 -2.02
N GLU A 57 1.01 10.07 -1.77
CA GLU A 57 2.04 10.46 -2.75
C GLU A 57 3.36 9.68 -2.60
N LEU A 58 3.55 8.94 -1.49
CA LEU A 58 4.77 8.16 -1.24
C LEU A 58 4.62 6.71 -1.67
N VAL A 59 3.46 6.12 -1.39
CA VAL A 59 3.12 4.76 -1.80
C VAL A 59 1.76 4.85 -2.48
N PRO A 60 1.69 4.88 -3.82
CA PRO A 60 0.43 5.15 -4.50
C PRO A 60 -0.66 4.12 -4.16
N TYR A 61 -1.91 4.57 -4.03
CA TYR A 61 -3.09 3.73 -3.84
C TYR A 61 -3.17 2.57 -4.85
N GLY A 62 -2.65 2.78 -6.06
CA GLY A 62 -2.52 1.77 -7.12
C GLY A 62 -1.82 0.48 -6.68
N ASN A 63 -0.92 0.52 -5.70
CA ASN A 63 -0.28 -0.68 -5.15
C ASN A 63 -1.29 -1.60 -4.45
N SER A 64 -2.15 -1.05 -3.60
CA SER A 64 -3.18 -1.82 -2.91
C SER A 64 -4.27 -2.27 -3.87
N GLN A 65 -4.61 -1.46 -4.88
CA GLN A 65 -5.54 -1.87 -5.94
C GLN A 65 -5.01 -3.07 -6.74
N ALA A 66 -3.72 -3.06 -7.09
CA ALA A 66 -3.09 -4.18 -7.78
C ALA A 66 -3.13 -5.47 -6.92
N ALA A 67 -2.80 -5.36 -5.63
CA ALA A 67 -2.86 -6.48 -4.70
C ALA A 67 -4.28 -7.03 -4.53
N PHE A 68 -5.27 -6.14 -4.33
CA PHE A 68 -6.69 -6.51 -4.25
C PHE A 68 -7.16 -7.28 -5.47
N ASN A 69 -6.83 -6.79 -6.67
CA ASN A 69 -7.21 -7.43 -7.93
C ASN A 69 -6.57 -8.82 -8.07
N ALA A 70 -5.29 -8.95 -7.73
CA ALA A 70 -4.57 -10.22 -7.79
C ALA A 70 -5.18 -11.25 -6.83
N PHE A 71 -5.35 -10.92 -5.56
CA PHE A 71 -5.96 -11.81 -4.57
C PHE A 71 -7.40 -12.17 -4.94
N SER A 72 -8.18 -11.18 -5.40
CA SER A 72 -9.55 -11.40 -5.84
C SER A 72 -9.63 -12.40 -6.98
N THR A 73 -8.77 -12.24 -7.99
CA THR A 73 -8.69 -13.14 -9.15
C THR A 73 -8.26 -14.55 -8.76
N ALA A 74 -7.39 -14.65 -7.75
CA ALA A 74 -6.91 -15.92 -7.23
C ALA A 74 -7.92 -16.64 -6.30
N GLY A 75 -9.12 -16.07 -6.09
CA GLY A 75 -10.22 -16.69 -5.37
C GLY A 75 -10.41 -16.21 -3.92
N ALA A 76 -9.66 -15.20 -3.48
CA ALA A 76 -9.72 -14.72 -2.09
C ALA A 76 -10.99 -13.94 -1.71
N LYS A 77 -11.96 -13.75 -2.61
CA LYS A 77 -13.20 -13.00 -2.31
C LYS A 77 -14.17 -13.75 -1.38
N ASN A 78 -14.14 -15.08 -1.38
CA ASN A 78 -15.15 -15.91 -0.72
C ASN A 78 -14.53 -16.88 0.29
N HIS A 79 -14.26 -16.41 1.51
CA HIS A 79 -13.96 -17.32 2.63
C HIS A 79 -15.27 -17.79 3.28
N ILE A 80 -15.94 -18.76 2.64
CA ILE A 80 -17.24 -19.30 3.08
C ILE A 80 -17.21 -19.80 4.54
N VAL A 81 -16.02 -20.15 5.05
CA VAL A 81 -15.80 -20.70 6.40
C VAL A 81 -15.20 -19.69 7.39
N ARG A 82 -14.67 -18.53 6.94
CA ARG A 82 -13.85 -17.63 7.78
C ARG A 82 -14.17 -16.13 7.65
N GLY A 83 -15.28 -15.76 7.01
CA GLY A 83 -15.81 -14.39 6.91
C GLY A 83 -15.51 -13.65 5.58
N PRO A 84 -15.66 -12.31 5.50
CA PRO A 84 -15.32 -11.56 4.28
C PRO A 84 -13.87 -11.84 3.89
N GLY A 85 -13.63 -12.12 2.61
CA GLY A 85 -12.30 -12.49 2.14
C GLY A 85 -11.32 -11.31 2.07
N VAL A 86 -10.79 -11.03 0.89
CA VAL A 86 -10.00 -9.82 0.66
C VAL A 86 -10.92 -8.61 0.44
N GLU A 87 -10.64 -7.51 1.15
CA GLU A 87 -11.32 -6.22 1.07
C GLU A 87 -10.27 -5.10 0.86
N LEU A 88 -10.61 -4.10 0.05
CA LEU A 88 -9.84 -2.86 -0.08
C LEU A 88 -10.74 -1.68 0.29
N VAL A 89 -10.29 -0.88 1.25
CA VAL A 89 -10.96 0.31 1.76
C VAL A 89 -10.18 1.54 1.32
N GLU A 90 -10.86 2.41 0.60
CA GLU A 90 -10.37 3.74 0.26
C GLU A 90 -10.58 4.68 1.46
N GLU A 91 -9.49 5.22 2.00
CA GLU A 91 -9.54 6.25 3.03
C GLU A 91 -9.39 7.64 2.39
N THR A 92 -10.15 8.61 2.91
CA THR A 92 -10.20 9.99 2.42
C THR A 92 -10.04 11.03 3.52
N ALA A 93 -9.94 10.60 4.78
CA ALA A 93 -9.70 11.45 5.93
C ALA A 93 -8.36 12.19 5.78
N SER A 94 -8.45 13.50 5.62
CA SER A 94 -7.30 14.40 5.58
C SER A 94 -7.02 14.95 6.97
N ILE A 95 -5.85 14.66 7.55
CA ILE A 95 -5.37 15.39 8.72
C ILE A 95 -4.63 16.63 8.24
N ASN A 96 -5.05 17.81 8.70
CA ASN A 96 -4.32 19.05 8.43
C ASN A 96 -3.02 19.05 9.24
N ILE A 97 -1.92 18.76 8.58
CA ILE A 97 -0.56 18.64 9.13
C ILE A 97 0.27 19.91 8.89
N SER A 98 -0.35 21.06 8.65
CA SER A 98 0.30 22.33 8.25
C SER A 98 1.42 22.85 9.16
N THR A 99 1.66 22.22 10.32
CA THR A 99 2.71 22.58 11.28
C THR A 99 3.91 21.63 11.32
N ASP A 100 3.91 20.51 10.59
CA ASP A 100 5.01 19.53 10.62
C ASP A 100 5.44 19.10 9.21
N PRO A 101 6.62 19.55 8.73
CA PRO A 101 7.08 19.32 7.36
C PRO A 101 7.54 17.87 7.09
N VAL A 102 7.55 16.99 8.09
CA VAL A 102 8.05 15.60 7.97
C VAL A 102 6.93 14.57 8.10
N LYS A 103 5.74 14.98 8.54
CA LYS A 103 4.58 14.06 8.60
C LYS A 103 3.92 14.01 7.23
N THR A 104 3.88 12.83 6.64
CA THR A 104 3.20 12.60 5.37
C THR A 104 1.75 12.17 5.62
N VAL A 105 0.89 12.36 4.63
CA VAL A 105 -0.53 11.95 4.64
C VAL A 105 -0.71 10.47 5.06
N HIS A 106 0.35 9.63 4.93
CA HIS A 106 0.45 8.28 5.50
C HIS A 106 -0.05 8.13 6.94
N PHE A 107 0.23 9.08 7.84
CA PHE A 107 -0.11 8.92 9.26
C PHE A 107 -1.59 9.21 9.55
N GLY A 108 -2.28 9.93 8.64
CA GLY A 108 -3.66 10.39 8.84
C GLY A 108 -4.70 9.28 8.83
N SER A 109 -4.41 8.21 8.10
CA SER A 109 -5.30 7.07 7.88
C SER A 109 -5.27 6.05 9.01
N ALA A 110 -4.25 6.07 9.88
CA ALA A 110 -3.99 4.96 10.79
C ALA A 110 -4.99 4.87 11.96
N PHE A 111 -5.48 6.00 12.49
CA PHE A 111 -6.25 6.02 13.74
C PHE A 111 -7.74 5.66 13.59
N PRO A 112 -8.51 6.22 12.64
CA PRO A 112 -9.89 5.80 12.41
C PRO A 112 -9.98 4.30 12.11
N GLU A 113 -8.94 3.80 11.43
CA GLU A 113 -8.91 2.47 10.87
C GLU A 113 -8.46 1.39 11.84
N LEU A 114 -7.78 1.74 12.93
CA LEU A 114 -7.58 0.83 14.05
C LEU A 114 -8.90 0.46 14.73
N SER A 115 -9.79 1.44 14.96
CA SER A 115 -11.12 1.19 15.55
C SER A 115 -12.02 0.42 14.59
N ASN A 116 -12.04 0.79 13.30
CA ASN A 116 -12.82 0.07 12.29
C ASN A 116 -12.28 -1.33 12.02
N GLY A 117 -10.97 -1.51 12.07
CA GLY A 117 -10.29 -2.80 11.98
C GLY A 117 -10.70 -3.72 13.14
N TRP A 118 -10.83 -3.18 14.35
CA TRP A 118 -11.25 -3.99 15.49
C TRP A 118 -12.71 -4.43 15.40
N LYS A 119 -13.62 -3.54 14.97
CA LYS A 119 -15.02 -3.90 14.69
C LYS A 119 -15.15 -4.95 13.58
N TRP A 120 -14.32 -4.83 12.53
CA TRP A 120 -14.28 -5.80 11.45
C TRP A 120 -13.80 -7.17 11.95
N LEU A 121 -12.77 -7.20 12.81
CA LEU A 121 -12.30 -8.44 13.43
C LEU A 121 -13.34 -9.06 14.38
N ASP A 122 -14.07 -8.24 15.13
CA ASP A 122 -15.16 -8.72 15.99
C ASP A 122 -16.30 -9.38 15.20
N SER A 123 -16.50 -8.99 13.94
CA SER A 123 -17.53 -9.61 13.08
C SER A 123 -17.29 -11.10 12.78
N PHE A 124 -16.08 -11.61 13.01
CA PHE A 124 -15.74 -13.03 12.83
C PHE A 124 -16.03 -13.90 14.07
N LYS A 125 -16.35 -13.33 15.23
CA LYS A 125 -16.48 -14.05 16.51
C LYS A 125 -17.81 -14.83 16.69
N ASN A 126 -18.53 -15.11 15.60
CA ASN A 126 -19.77 -15.90 15.64
C ASN A 126 -19.49 -17.40 15.61
#